data_AF-A0A1X8VCF8-F1
#
_entry.id   AF-A0A1X8VCF8-F1
#
_cell.length_a   1.000
_cell.length_b   1.000
_cell.length_c   1.000
_cell.angle_alpha   90.00
_cell.angle_beta   90.00
_cell.angle_gamma   90.00
#
_symmetry.space_group_name_H-M   'P 1'
#
loop_
_entity.id
_entity.type
_entity.pdbx_description
1 polymer ?
#
loop_
_entity_poly.entity_id
_entity_poly.type
_entity_poly.pdbx_seq_one_letter_code
_entity_poly.pdbx_strand_id
1 'polypeptide(L)'
;CKVYDSILQLDGALQATRALMIVAILFTVAGLGVASMGMKCTNCGGDDRVKKSRIAMTGGIILIVAALCSIVACGWFTSQIVRDFYNPFTPVNTKYEFGAAIFIAWAGAFLDIMGGG
;
A
#
# COMPACT_ATOMS: atom_id res chain seq x y z
N CYS A 1 6.37 -20.93 -12.73
CA CYS A 1 6.79 -19.93 -11.71
C CYS A 1 8.02 -20.47 -10.98
N LYS A 2 9.12 -19.71 -10.95
CA LYS A 2 10.27 -20.00 -10.09
C LYS A 2 10.25 -18.94 -8.99
N VAL A 3 10.21 -19.37 -7.73
CA VAL A 3 10.28 -18.45 -6.59
C VAL A 3 11.67 -17.83 -6.59
N TYR A 4 11.79 -16.52 -6.35
CA TYR A 4 13.10 -15.87 -6.26
C TYR A 4 13.82 -16.41 -5.00
N ASP A 5 14.78 -17.32 -5.21
CA ASP A 5 15.49 -18.03 -4.14
C ASP A 5 16.58 -17.20 -3.45
N SER A 6 16.84 -15.96 -3.87
CA SER A 6 17.96 -15.17 -3.33
C SER A 6 17.60 -13.70 -3.15
N ILE A 7 17.37 -13.32 -1.89
CA ILE A 7 17.27 -11.92 -1.43
C ILE A 7 18.59 -11.15 -1.65
N LEU A 8 19.71 -11.87 -1.82
CA LEU A 8 21.05 -11.30 -1.92
C LEU A 8 21.50 -10.86 -3.33
N GLN A 9 20.69 -11.11 -4.37
CA GLN A 9 21.04 -10.85 -5.77
C GLN A 9 20.10 -9.85 -6.47
N LEU A 10 19.21 -9.23 -5.69
CA LEU A 10 18.12 -8.40 -6.16
C LEU A 10 18.38 -6.96 -5.73
N ASP A 11 18.32 -6.02 -6.68
CA ASP A 11 18.57 -4.60 -6.47
C ASP A 11 17.86 -4.07 -5.22
N GLY A 12 18.58 -3.37 -4.34
CA GLY A 12 18.08 -2.95 -3.03
C GLY A 12 16.80 -2.12 -3.09
N ALA A 13 16.54 -1.44 -4.22
CA ALA A 13 15.30 -0.70 -4.44
C ALA A 13 14.08 -1.64 -4.54
N LEU A 14 14.26 -2.86 -5.07
CA LEU A 14 13.18 -3.84 -5.15
C LEU A 14 12.83 -4.38 -3.76
N GLN A 15 13.83 -4.61 -2.91
CA GLN A 15 13.61 -5.04 -1.54
C GLN A 15 12.91 -3.94 -0.71
N ALA A 16 13.32 -2.68 -0.87
CA ALA A 16 12.66 -1.54 -0.26
C ALA A 16 11.18 -1.44 -0.70
N THR A 17 10.90 -1.62 -2.00
CA THR A 17 9.53 -1.62 -2.52
C THR A 17 8.69 -2.74 -1.89
N ARG A 18 9.23 -3.96 -1.77
CA ARG A 18 8.51 -5.07 -1.12
C ARG A 18 8.22 -4.78 0.35
N ALA A 19 9.19 -4.24 1.08
CA ALA A 19 9.01 -3.85 2.48
C ALA A 19 7.93 -2.78 2.63
N LEU A 20 7.96 -1.73 1.80
CA LEU A 20 6.95 -0.66 1.80
C LEU A 20 5.54 -1.21 1.52
N MET A 21 5.39 -2.12 0.56
CA MET A 21 4.10 -2.75 0.25
C MET A 21 3.56 -3.57 1.42
N ILE A 22 4.42 -4.36 2.09
CA ILE A 22 4.00 -5.16 3.26
C ILE A 22 3.57 -4.24 4.40
N VAL A 23 4.35 -3.19 4.68
CA VAL A 23 4.03 -2.21 5.72
C VAL A 23 2.71 -1.51 5.41
N ALA A 24 2.49 -1.08 4.16
CA ALA A 24 1.22 -0.47 3.75
C ALA A 24 0.02 -1.41 4.00
N ILE A 25 0.13 -2.70 3.65
CA ILE A 25 -0.94 -3.70 3.90
C ILE A 25 -1.23 -3.82 5.40
N LEU A 26 -0.20 -3.89 6.25
CA LEU A 26 -0.40 -3.98 7.71
C LEU A 26 -1.12 -2.76 8.26
N PHE A 27 -0.76 -1.56 7.79
CA PHE A 27 -1.45 -0.32 8.17
C PHE A 27 -2.90 -0.28 7.66
N THR A 28 -3.18 -0.69 6.42
CA THR A 28 -4.56 -0.75 5.89
C THR A 28 -5.42 -1.71 6.70
N VAL A 29 -4.93 -2.92 7.00
CA VAL A 29 -5.67 -3.90 7.82
C VAL A 29 -5.91 -3.39 9.23
N ALA A 30 -4.90 -2.78 9.86
CA ALA A 30 -5.04 -2.18 11.18
C ALA A 30 -6.04 -1.01 11.15
N GLY A 31 -5.99 -0.14 10.14
CA GLY A 31 -6.91 0.97 9.94
C GLY A 31 -8.35 0.51 9.78
N LEU A 32 -8.60 -0.51 8.96
CA LEU A 32 -9.93 -1.14 8.82
C LEU A 32 -10.42 -1.75 10.15
N GLY A 33 -9.54 -2.42 10.88
CA GLY A 33 -9.85 -2.96 12.21
C GLY A 33 -10.28 -1.87 13.19
N VAL A 34 -9.51 -0.78 13.28
CA VAL A 34 -9.82 0.36 14.15
C VAL A 34 -11.11 1.06 13.68
N ALA A 35 -11.27 1.31 12.39
CA ALA A 35 -12.47 1.94 11.83
C ALA A 35 -13.74 1.11 12.11
N SER A 36 -13.65 -0.21 11.97
CA SER A 36 -14.79 -1.12 12.23
C SER A 36 -15.18 -1.18 13.71
N MET A 37 -14.23 -1.01 14.63
CA MET A 37 -14.51 -0.86 16.06
C MET A 37 -15.23 0.45 16.41
N GLY A 38 -15.03 1.50 15.61
CA GLY A 38 -15.67 2.80 15.78
C GLY A 38 -17.10 2.89 15.25
N MET A 39 -17.59 1.88 14.54
CA MET A 39 -18.94 1.88 13.98
C MET A 39 -20.01 1.72 15.07
N LYS A 40 -21.18 2.34 14.85
CA LYS A 40 -22.33 2.26 15.78
C LYS A 40 -22.78 0.81 16.03
N CYS A 41 -22.65 -0.06 15.02
CA CYS A 41 -23.05 -1.46 15.07
C CYS A 41 -22.09 -2.37 15.84
N THR A 42 -20.89 -1.89 16.20
CA THR A 42 -19.89 -2.68 16.93
C THR A 42 -20.02 -2.45 18.44
N ASN A 43 -20.17 -3.52 19.22
CA ASN A 43 -20.30 -3.44 20.69
C ASN A 43 -18.95 -3.27 21.43
N CYS A 44 -17.82 -3.22 20.72
CA CYS A 44 -16.52 -2.93 21.34
C CYS A 44 -16.48 -1.47 21.83
N GLY A 45 -16.24 -1.25 23.13
CA GLY A 45 -16.01 0.09 23.69
C GLY A 45 -17.21 0.78 24.36
N GLY A 46 -18.34 0.09 24.56
CA GLY A 46 -19.53 0.63 25.23
C GLY A 46 -20.37 1.56 24.33
N ASP A 47 -21.35 2.26 24.92
CA ASP A 47 -22.31 3.12 24.17
C ASP A 47 -21.86 4.59 24.06
N ASP A 48 -20.60 4.88 24.41
CA ASP A 48 -20.01 6.22 24.27
C ASP A 48 -19.83 6.59 22.78
N ARG A 49 -20.84 7.25 22.20
CA ARG A 49 -20.82 7.74 20.81
C ARG A 49 -19.59 8.60 20.49
N VAL A 50 -19.12 9.40 21.45
CA VAL A 50 -17.95 10.27 21.27
C VAL A 50 -16.66 9.46 21.15
N LYS A 51 -16.49 8.40 21.94
CA LYS A 51 -15.33 7.52 21.85
C LYS A 51 -15.35 6.73 20.55
N LYS A 52 -16.49 6.15 20.18
CA LYS A 52 -16.67 5.44 18.90
C LYS A 52 -16.35 6.33 17.70
N SER A 53 -16.81 7.58 17.69
CA SER A 53 -16.49 8.55 16.64
C SER A 53 -14.99 8.87 16.57
N ARG A 54 -14.32 9.05 17.72
CA ARG A 54 -12.86 9.26 17.74
C ARG A 54 -12.10 8.04 17.24
N ILE A 55 -12.52 6.84 17.60
CA ILE A 55 -11.91 5.58 17.13
C ILE A 55 -12.08 5.46 15.61
N ALA A 56 -13.27 5.71 15.08
CA ALA A 56 -13.52 5.71 13.64
C ALA A 56 -12.64 6.73 12.90
N MET A 57 -12.52 7.96 13.44
CA MET A 57 -11.67 9.01 12.88
C MET A 57 -10.19 8.60 12.88
N THR A 58 -9.69 8.03 13.97
CA THR A 58 -8.31 7.52 14.03
C THR A 58 -8.09 6.41 13.00
N GLY A 59 -9.05 5.51 12.83
CA GLY A 59 -9.02 4.47 11.79
C GLY A 59 -8.92 5.07 10.38
N GLY A 60 -9.73 6.09 10.08
CA GLY A 60 -9.67 6.81 8.80
C GLY A 60 -8.33 7.49 8.53
N ILE A 61 -7.75 8.16 9.54
CA ILE A 61 -6.41 8.76 9.44
C ILE A 61 -5.35 7.70 9.14
N ILE A 62 -5.42 6.53 9.80
CA ILE A 62 -4.49 5.42 9.56
C ILE A 62 -4.63 4.92 8.11
N LEU A 63 -5.86 4.81 7.58
CA LEU A 63 -6.10 4.42 6.18
C LEU A 63 -5.51 5.43 5.19
N ILE A 64 -5.66 6.73 5.45
CA ILE A 64 -5.08 7.78 4.59
C ILE A 64 -3.54 7.68 4.59
N VAL A 65 -2.92 7.49 5.75
CA VAL A 65 -1.46 7.31 5.86
C VAL A 65 -1.00 6.04 5.12
N ALA A 66 -1.74 4.94 5.24
CA ALA A 66 -1.46 3.70 4.52
C ALA A 66 -1.53 3.91 2.99
N ALA A 67 -2.56 4.61 2.51
CA ALA A 67 -2.75 4.92 1.10
C ALA A 67 -1.60 5.77 0.54
N LEU A 68 -1.17 6.82 1.27
CA LEU A 68 -0.03 7.64 0.90
C LEU A 68 1.26 6.83 0.78
N CYS A 69 1.49 5.92 1.74
CA CYS A 69 2.64 5.01 1.70
C CYS A 69 2.61 4.10 0.46
N SER A 70 1.44 3.53 0.13
CA SER A 70 1.24 2.69 -1.05
C SER A 70 1.49 3.46 -2.36
N ILE A 71 1.01 4.71 -2.46
CA ILE A 71 1.25 5.57 -3.63
C ILE A 71 2.76 5.86 -3.79
N VAL A 72 3.46 6.17 -2.70
CA VAL A 72 4.91 6.41 -2.74
C VAL A 72 5.66 5.14 -3.19
N ALA A 73 5.30 3.97 -2.65
CA ALA A 73 5.90 2.70 -3.04
C ALA A 73 5.69 2.39 -4.54
N CYS A 74 4.44 2.57 -5.02
CA CYS A 74 4.11 2.37 -6.44
C CYS A 74 4.79 3.40 -7.34
N GLY A 75 4.87 4.67 -6.92
CA GLY A 75 5.54 5.74 -7.65
C GLY A 75 7.04 5.47 -7.79
N TRP A 76 7.70 5.01 -6.72
CA TRP A 76 9.09 4.58 -6.76
C TRP A 76 9.29 3.41 -7.73
N PHE A 77 8.48 2.36 -7.61
CA PHE A 77 8.56 1.19 -8.48
C PHE A 77 8.37 1.55 -9.97
N THR A 78 7.36 2.37 -10.27
CA THR A 78 7.08 2.89 -11.61
C THR A 78 8.27 3.68 -12.15
N SER A 79 8.87 4.55 -11.32
CA SER A 79 10.03 5.35 -11.72
C SER A 79 11.26 4.50 -12.06
N GLN A 80 11.46 3.37 -11.37
CA GLN A 80 12.54 2.44 -11.68
C GLN A 80 12.29 1.72 -13.01
N ILE A 81 11.07 1.23 -13.24
CA ILE A 81 10.70 0.61 -14.53
C ILE A 81 10.92 1.59 -15.69
N VAL A 82 10.49 2.85 -15.53
CA VAL A 82 10.68 3.89 -16.56
C VAL A 82 12.17 4.10 -16.82
N ARG A 83 12.99 4.24 -15.77
CA ARG A 83 14.44 4.41 -15.91
C ARG A 83 15.09 3.22 -16.64
N ASP A 84 14.72 2.00 -16.28
CA ASP A 84 15.25 0.80 -16.91
C ASP A 84 14.83 0.68 -18.39
N PHE A 85 13.62 1.13 -18.72
CA PHE A 85 13.10 1.13 -20.08
C PHE A 85 13.82 2.12 -21.01
N TYR A 86 14.14 3.31 -20.51
CA TYR A 86 14.85 4.37 -21.26
C TYR A 86 16.38 4.25 -21.21
N ASN A 87 16.93 3.35 -20.40
CA ASN A 87 18.38 3.16 -20.32
C ASN A 87 18.92 2.42 -21.56
N PRO A 88 19.83 3.01 -22.34
CA PRO A 88 20.35 2.43 -23.59
C PRO A 88 21.22 1.17 -23.36
N PHE A 89 21.68 0.93 -22.13
CA PHE A 89 22.46 -0.26 -21.78
C PHE A 89 21.60 -1.44 -21.33
N THR A 90 20.28 -1.27 -21.21
CA THR A 90 19.37 -2.36 -20.83
C THR A 90 19.10 -3.27 -22.04
N PRO A 91 19.41 -4.57 -21.97
CA PRO A 91 19.07 -5.52 -23.03
C PRO A 91 17.57 -5.46 -23.36
N VAL A 92 17.21 -5.48 -24.65
CA VAL A 92 15.80 -5.48 -25.10
C VAL A 92 14.97 -6.61 -24.49
N ASN A 93 15.62 -7.71 -24.11
CA ASN A 93 14.99 -8.90 -23.51
C ASN A 93 14.64 -8.74 -22.02
N THR A 94 15.08 -7.65 -21.36
CA THR A 94 14.83 -7.37 -19.94
C THR A 94 14.04 -6.08 -19.73
N LYS A 95 13.41 -5.53 -20.77
CA LYS A 95 12.50 -4.39 -20.64
C LYS A 95 11.20 -4.85 -19.98
N TYR A 96 10.92 -4.33 -18.80
CA TYR A 96 9.69 -4.62 -18.05
C TYR A 96 8.56 -3.71 -18.51
N GLU A 97 7.38 -4.27 -18.73
CA GLU A 97 6.14 -3.51 -18.93
C GLU A 97 5.38 -3.35 -17.61
N PHE A 98 4.45 -2.39 -17.56
CA PHE A 98 3.59 -2.17 -16.40
C PHE A 98 2.65 -3.36 -16.21
N GLY A 99 2.87 -4.12 -15.13
CA GLY A 99 1.95 -5.19 -14.73
C GLY A 99 0.62 -4.66 -14.20
N ALA A 100 -0.45 -5.45 -14.37
CA ALA A 100 -1.80 -5.14 -13.86
C ALA A 100 -1.84 -4.78 -12.36
N ALA A 101 -0.93 -5.34 -11.57
CA ALA A 101 -0.83 -5.10 -10.13
C ALA A 101 -0.64 -3.62 -9.76
N ILE A 102 0.07 -2.83 -10.57
CA ILE A 102 0.30 -1.40 -10.30
C ILE A 102 -1.02 -0.62 -10.39
N PHE A 103 -1.85 -0.94 -11.40
CA PHE A 103 -3.16 -0.31 -11.56
C PHE A 103 -4.10 -0.67 -10.41
N ILE A 104 -4.07 -1.93 -9.95
CA ILE A 104 -4.85 -2.38 -8.78
C ILE A 104 -4.39 -1.66 -7.51
N ALA A 105 -3.08 -1.49 -7.31
CA ALA A 105 -2.54 -0.79 -6.15
C ALA A 105 -2.94 0.69 -6.14
N TRP A 106 -2.90 1.37 -7.29
CA TRP A 106 -3.40 2.74 -7.42
C TRP A 106 -4.90 2.86 -7.16
N ALA A 107 -5.71 1.96 -7.73
CA ALA A 107 -7.15 1.92 -7.48
C ALA A 107 -7.46 1.67 -5.99
N GLY A 108 -6.73 0.74 -5.35
CA GLY A 108 -6.84 0.47 -3.91
C GLY A 108 -6.48 1.68 -3.06
N ALA A 109 -5.40 2.39 -3.39
CA ALA A 109 -5.02 3.60 -2.66
C ALA A 109 -6.09 4.71 -2.79
N PHE A 110 -6.72 4.86 -3.95
CA PHE A 110 -7.86 5.79 -4.11
C PHE A 110 -9.05 5.39 -3.24
N LEU A 111 -9.35 4.08 -3.16
CA LEU A 111 -10.41 3.57 -2.30
C LEU A 111 -10.10 3.82 -0.82
N ASP A 112 -8.86 3.61 -0.38
CA ASP A 112 -8.44 3.87 0.99
C ASP A 112 -8.52 5.37 1.35
N ILE A 113 -8.18 6.27 0.42
CA ILE A 113 -8.33 7.72 0.62
C ILE A 113 -9.81 8.11 0.72
N MET A 114 -10.66 7.60 -0.17
CA MET A 114 -12.10 7.89 -0.12
C MET A 114 -12.79 7.27 1.10
N GLY A 115 -12.33 6.10 1.54
CA GLY A 115 -12.87 5.39 2.71
C GLY A 115 -12.38 5.94 4.04
N GLY A 116 -11.21 6.61 4.07
CA GLY A 116 -10.66 7.23 5.27
C GLY A 116 -11.15 8.65 5.56
N GLY A 117 -11.80 9.30 4.58
CA GLY A 117 -12.33 10.67 4.68
C GLY A 117 -13.78 10.80 5.13
#